data_AF-A0A7H4MHF5-F1
#
_entry.id   AF-A0A7H4MHF5-F1
#
_cell.length_a   1.000
_cell.length_b   1.000
_cell.length_c   1.000
_cell.angle_alpha   90.00
_cell.angle_beta   90.00
_cell.angle_gamma   90.00
#
_symmetry.space_group_name_H-M   'P 1'
#
loop_
_entity.id
_entity.type
_entity.pdbx_description
1 polymer ?
#
loop_
_entity_poly.entity_id
_entity_poly.type
_entity_poly.pdbx_seq_one_letter_code
_entity_poly.pdbx_strand_id
1 'polypeptide(L)'
;MIEQDSDYALLTEIAVAYYDQEQTQEEIAKRFGISRIKVGRLLKKARQEGIVEISVKYHPVFSSQIEQQFISHFGIKRALIALDHHDEDEQRQQVAALVSNYLAGVLKNDMTVTVGQGRNVAAVANHVGVFPERNCRFICGIGGTKRDNQLIDADHISRNLARKFNGFSETLYAPAYVETRSCAPPLCKTA
;
A
#
# COMPACT_ATOMS: atom_id res chain seq x y z
N MET A 1 14.43 -21.78 -13.74
CA MET A 1 14.25 -20.32 -13.91
C MET A 1 13.51 -19.93 -15.19
N ILE A 2 13.56 -20.72 -16.28
CA ILE A 2 12.93 -20.35 -17.58
C ILE A 2 11.39 -20.51 -17.59
N GLU A 3 10.82 -21.42 -16.78
CA GLU A 3 9.36 -21.65 -16.79
C GLU A 3 8.52 -20.50 -16.19
N GLN A 4 9.06 -19.76 -15.22
CA GLN A 4 8.30 -18.67 -14.57
C GLN A 4 8.11 -17.46 -15.51
N ASP A 5 9.10 -17.12 -16.34
CA ASP A 5 9.01 -16.02 -17.30
C ASP A 5 7.94 -16.26 -18.37
N SER A 6 7.82 -17.51 -18.85
CA SER A 6 6.82 -17.90 -19.84
C SER A 6 5.39 -17.77 -19.30
N ASP A 7 5.18 -18.19 -18.04
CA ASP A 7 3.89 -18.10 -17.37
C ASP A 7 3.48 -16.63 -17.13
N TYR A 8 4.44 -15.78 -16.76
CA TYR A 8 4.20 -14.35 -16.53
C TYR A 8 3.89 -13.59 -17.83
N ALA A 9 4.62 -13.90 -18.91
CA ALA A 9 4.37 -13.35 -20.24
C ALA A 9 2.96 -13.71 -20.74
N LEU A 10 2.57 -14.98 -20.62
CA LEU A 10 1.23 -15.43 -21.05
C LEU A 10 0.10 -14.76 -20.24
N LEU A 11 0.28 -14.63 -18.91
CA LEU A 11 -0.69 -13.93 -18.07
C LEU A 11 -0.83 -12.46 -18.46
N THR A 12 0.29 -11.82 -18.81
CA THR A 12 0.32 -10.42 -19.25
C THR A 12 -0.39 -10.25 -20.58
N GLU A 13 -0.12 -11.08 -21.58
CA GLU A 13 -0.79 -11.00 -22.89
C GLU A 13 -2.31 -11.21 -22.80
N ILE A 14 -2.75 -12.19 -21.98
CA ILE A 14 -4.18 -12.44 -21.75
C ILE A 14 -4.83 -11.26 -21.04
N ALA A 15 -4.15 -10.67 -20.05
CA ALA A 15 -4.64 -9.50 -19.35
C ALA A 15 -4.78 -8.28 -20.27
N VAL A 16 -3.79 -7.99 -21.11
CA VAL A 16 -3.83 -6.90 -22.10
C VAL A 16 -4.96 -7.13 -23.10
N ALA A 17 -5.11 -8.34 -23.64
CA ALA A 17 -6.20 -8.66 -24.56
C ALA A 17 -7.59 -8.39 -23.94
N TYR A 18 -7.76 -8.70 -22.66
CA TYR A 18 -9.05 -8.54 -21.98
C TYR A 18 -9.34 -7.11 -21.51
N TYR A 19 -8.38 -6.46 -20.83
CA TYR A 19 -8.60 -5.18 -20.16
C TYR A 19 -8.24 -3.96 -21.03
N ASP A 20 -7.28 -4.08 -21.94
CA ASP A 20 -6.82 -2.98 -22.79
C ASP A 20 -7.45 -3.06 -24.20
N GLN A 21 -7.58 -4.26 -24.76
CA GLN A 21 -8.15 -4.48 -26.10
C GLN A 21 -9.64 -4.83 -26.08
N GLU A 22 -10.27 -4.86 -24.90
CA GLU A 22 -11.70 -5.18 -24.69
C GLU A 22 -12.17 -6.50 -25.34
N GLN A 23 -11.26 -7.45 -25.57
CA GLN A 23 -11.62 -8.75 -26.18
C GLN A 23 -12.44 -9.59 -25.19
N THR A 24 -13.43 -10.30 -25.70
CA THR A 24 -14.20 -11.26 -24.90
C THR A 24 -13.34 -12.47 -24.53
N GLN A 25 -13.68 -13.14 -23.43
CA GLN A 25 -12.99 -14.39 -23.05
C GLN A 25 -13.11 -15.48 -24.13
N GLU A 26 -14.13 -15.43 -24.99
CA GLU A 26 -14.27 -16.36 -26.12
C GLU A 26 -13.31 -16.04 -27.26
N GLU A 27 -13.10 -14.77 -27.59
CA GLU A 27 -12.11 -14.35 -28.59
C GLU A 27 -10.69 -14.68 -28.13
N ILE A 28 -10.39 -14.41 -26.86
CA ILE A 28 -9.10 -14.77 -26.25
C ILE A 28 -8.91 -16.29 -26.23
N ALA A 29 -9.94 -17.06 -25.87
CA ALA A 29 -9.91 -18.52 -25.90
C ALA A 29 -9.55 -19.06 -27.30
N LYS A 30 -10.18 -18.52 -28.34
CA LYS A 30 -9.89 -18.87 -29.75
C LYS A 30 -8.48 -18.47 -30.16
N ARG A 31 -8.03 -17.26 -29.82
CA ARG A 31 -6.70 -16.72 -30.16
C ARG A 31 -5.57 -17.55 -29.58
N PHE A 32 -5.71 -17.97 -28.32
CA PHE A 32 -4.67 -18.69 -27.58
C PHE A 32 -4.85 -20.22 -27.58
N GLY A 33 -5.89 -20.75 -28.26
CA GLY A 33 -6.16 -22.18 -28.33
C GLY A 33 -6.46 -22.83 -26.97
N ILE A 34 -7.04 -22.07 -26.04
CA ILE A 34 -7.36 -22.54 -24.67
C ILE A 34 -8.86 -22.44 -24.39
N SER A 35 -9.36 -23.19 -23.41
CA SER A 35 -10.78 -23.10 -23.04
C SER A 35 -11.10 -21.77 -22.38
N ARG A 36 -12.34 -21.28 -22.57
CA ARG A 36 -12.87 -20.07 -21.90
C ARG A 36 -12.70 -20.15 -20.37
N ILE A 37 -12.89 -21.34 -19.79
CA ILE A 37 -12.69 -21.59 -18.35
C ILE A 37 -11.22 -21.34 -17.95
N LYS A 38 -10.27 -21.79 -18.78
CA LYS A 38 -8.84 -21.58 -18.55
C LYS A 38 -8.48 -20.09 -18.65
N VAL A 39 -9.04 -19.35 -19.60
CA VAL A 39 -8.88 -17.87 -19.70
C VAL A 39 -9.30 -17.19 -18.40
N GLY A 40 -10.50 -17.51 -17.88
CA GLY A 40 -10.97 -16.94 -16.62
C GLY A 40 -10.06 -17.24 -15.43
N ARG A 41 -9.50 -18.46 -15.35
CA ARG A 41 -8.54 -18.84 -14.32
C ARG A 41 -7.22 -18.07 -14.45
N LEU A 42 -6.74 -17.86 -15.67
CA LEU A 42 -5.52 -17.09 -15.96
C LEU A 42 -5.71 -15.61 -15.63
N LEU A 43 -6.84 -14.99 -15.98
CA LEU A 43 -7.16 -13.61 -15.57
C LEU A 43 -7.24 -13.46 -14.04
N LYS A 44 -7.75 -14.48 -13.33
CA LYS A 44 -7.72 -14.51 -11.86
C LYS A 44 -6.29 -14.62 -11.32
N LYS A 45 -5.47 -15.51 -11.89
CA LYS A 45 -4.05 -15.65 -11.54
C LYS A 45 -3.27 -14.34 -11.80
N ALA A 46 -3.52 -13.66 -12.92
CA ALA A 46 -2.87 -12.39 -13.25
C ALA A 46 -3.16 -11.30 -12.19
N ARG A 47 -4.37 -11.28 -11.62
CA ARG A 47 -4.70 -10.38 -10.49
C ARG A 47 -3.99 -10.80 -9.20
N GLN A 48 -3.94 -12.10 -8.91
CA GLN A 48 -3.28 -12.62 -7.69
C GLN A 48 -1.76 -12.39 -7.69
N GLU A 49 -1.13 -12.49 -8.86
CA GLU A 49 0.31 -12.28 -9.06
C GLU A 49 0.67 -10.78 -9.18
N GLY A 50 -0.31 -9.87 -9.13
CA GLY A 50 -0.10 -8.42 -9.21
C GLY A 50 0.17 -7.88 -10.62
N ILE A 51 -0.03 -8.69 -11.67
CA ILE A 51 0.12 -8.28 -13.08
C ILE A 51 -0.98 -7.28 -13.47
N VAL A 52 -2.17 -7.45 -12.90
CA VAL A 52 -3.32 -6.56 -13.13
C VAL A 52 -3.80 -5.99 -11.81
N GLU A 53 -3.79 -4.67 -11.73
CA GLU A 53 -4.43 -3.90 -10.66
C GLU A 53 -5.70 -3.25 -11.20
N ILE A 54 -6.86 -3.61 -10.63
CA ILE A 54 -8.14 -2.98 -10.99
C ILE A 54 -8.46 -1.93 -9.94
N SER A 55 -8.40 -0.66 -10.32
CA SER A 55 -8.82 0.46 -9.46
C SER A 55 -10.22 0.92 -9.86
N VAL A 56 -11.23 0.58 -9.06
CA VAL A 56 -12.60 1.09 -9.26
C VAL A 56 -12.74 2.43 -8.53
N LYS A 57 -12.93 3.51 -9.30
CA LYS A 57 -13.27 4.81 -8.73
C LYS A 57 -14.76 4.85 -8.39
N TYR A 58 -15.08 4.64 -7.12
CA TYR A 58 -16.45 4.75 -6.63
C TYR A 58 -16.96 6.19 -6.74
N HIS A 59 -18.26 6.35 -7.01
CA HIS A 59 -18.88 7.65 -7.14
C HIS A 59 -18.76 8.44 -5.81
N PRO A 60 -18.15 9.63 -5.80
CA PRO A 60 -17.70 10.34 -4.59
C PRO A 60 -18.83 10.84 -3.67
N VAL A 61 -20.10 10.61 -4.01
CA VAL A 61 -21.24 11.21 -3.30
C VAL A 61 -21.43 10.61 -1.90
N PHE A 62 -21.25 9.30 -1.74
CA PHE A 62 -21.47 8.64 -0.44
C PHE A 62 -20.33 8.90 0.56
N SER A 63 -19.07 8.86 0.12
CA SER A 63 -17.93 9.14 1.00
C SER A 63 -17.80 10.64 1.32
N SER A 64 -18.06 11.53 0.36
CA SER A 64 -17.87 12.98 0.54
C SER A 64 -18.80 13.57 1.61
N GLN A 65 -20.05 13.12 1.72
CA GLN A 65 -20.95 13.59 2.77
C GLN A 65 -20.47 13.21 4.16
N ILE A 66 -20.04 11.95 4.34
CA ILE A 66 -19.50 11.46 5.62
C ILE A 66 -18.18 12.18 5.95
N GLU A 67 -17.30 12.36 4.97
CA GLU A 67 -16.05 13.12 5.14
C GLU A 67 -16.33 14.53 5.66
N GLN A 68 -17.29 15.25 5.07
CA GLN A 68 -17.67 16.59 5.51
C GLN A 68 -18.29 16.60 6.92
N GLN A 69 -19.12 15.62 7.26
CA GLN A 69 -19.67 15.48 8.62
C GLN A 69 -18.56 15.30 9.65
N PHE A 70 -17.57 14.44 9.37
CA PHE A 70 -16.42 14.24 10.26
C PHE A 70 -15.58 15.51 10.40
N ILE A 71 -15.30 16.20 9.30
CA ILE A 71 -14.56 17.48 9.31
C ILE A 71 -15.30 18.51 10.16
N SER A 72 -16.61 18.68 9.96
CA SER A 72 -17.41 19.66 10.70
C SER A 72 -17.56 19.30 12.18
N HIS A 73 -17.68 18.01 12.51
CA HIS A 73 -17.91 17.58 13.88
C HIS A 73 -16.64 17.57 14.72
N PHE A 74 -15.51 17.09 14.16
CA PHE A 74 -14.24 16.94 14.88
C PHE A 74 -13.24 18.08 14.62
N GLY A 75 -13.52 18.99 13.68
CA GLY A 75 -12.61 20.09 13.32
C GLY A 75 -11.30 19.63 12.66
N ILE A 76 -11.29 18.44 12.05
CA ILE A 76 -10.12 17.88 11.39
C ILE A 76 -9.94 18.46 9.99
N LYS A 77 -8.70 18.61 9.53
CA LYS A 77 -8.40 19.20 8.20
C LYS A 77 -8.85 18.31 7.04
N ARG A 78 -8.84 16.99 7.24
CA ARG A 78 -9.19 16.00 6.22
C ARG A 78 -9.72 14.74 6.87
N ALA A 79 -10.77 14.18 6.27
CA ALA A 79 -11.22 12.82 6.48
C ALA A 79 -11.07 12.07 5.15
N LEU A 80 -10.70 10.81 5.21
CA LEU A 80 -10.69 9.88 4.07
C LEU A 80 -11.49 8.67 4.50
N ILE A 81 -12.58 8.37 3.79
CA ILE A 81 -13.46 7.25 4.13
C ILE A 81 -13.33 6.16 3.08
N ALA A 82 -12.76 5.03 3.46
CA ALA A 82 -12.72 3.83 2.63
C ALA A 82 -14.06 3.10 2.69
N LEU A 83 -14.33 2.27 1.67
CA LEU A 83 -15.50 1.41 1.70
C LEU A 83 -15.33 0.31 2.72
N ASP A 84 -16.43 0.01 3.41
CA ASP A 84 -16.46 -1.05 4.39
C ASP A 84 -16.47 -2.42 3.71
N HIS A 85 -15.89 -3.41 4.41
CA HIS A 85 -15.82 -4.79 3.94
C HIS A 85 -15.92 -5.74 5.13
N HIS A 86 -16.59 -6.89 4.93
CA HIS A 86 -16.82 -7.87 6.00
C HIS A 86 -15.53 -8.57 6.48
N ASP A 87 -14.57 -8.74 5.59
CA ASP A 87 -13.25 -9.28 5.90
C ASP A 87 -12.30 -8.15 6.38
N GLU A 88 -11.70 -8.33 7.55
CA GLU A 88 -10.84 -7.33 8.19
C GLU A 88 -9.57 -7.01 7.39
N ASP A 89 -9.01 -7.98 6.68
CA ASP A 89 -7.77 -7.78 5.93
C ASP A 89 -8.04 -7.07 4.62
N GLU A 90 -9.14 -7.40 3.95
CA GLU A 90 -9.67 -6.63 2.82
C GLU A 90 -10.01 -5.20 3.23
N GLN A 91 -10.69 -5.01 4.38
CA GLN A 91 -10.99 -3.67 4.92
C GLN A 91 -9.71 -2.85 5.12
N ARG A 92 -8.66 -3.49 5.65
CA ARG A 92 -7.34 -2.86 5.83
C ARG A 92 -6.69 -2.51 4.50
N GLN A 93 -6.82 -3.35 3.49
CA GLN A 93 -6.31 -3.09 2.14
C GLN A 93 -7.03 -1.91 1.47
N GLN A 94 -8.36 -1.77 1.65
CA GLN A 94 -9.11 -0.62 1.14
C GLN A 94 -8.63 0.69 1.77
N VAL A 95 -8.40 0.71 3.08
CA VAL A 95 -7.81 1.86 3.77
C VAL A 95 -6.39 2.14 3.27
N ALA A 96 -5.58 1.09 3.11
CA ALA A 96 -4.21 1.21 2.64
C ALA A 96 -4.12 1.83 1.24
N ALA A 97 -4.99 1.41 0.32
CA ALA A 97 -5.07 1.95 -1.03
C ALA A 97 -5.47 3.44 -1.02
N LEU A 98 -6.51 3.79 -0.25
CA LEU A 98 -6.98 5.17 -0.15
C LEU A 98 -5.91 6.12 0.40
N VAL A 99 -5.22 5.71 1.47
CA VAL A 99 -4.15 6.50 2.08
C VAL A 99 -2.93 6.60 1.16
N SER A 100 -2.53 5.50 0.50
CA SER A 100 -1.38 5.51 -0.42
C SER A 100 -1.59 6.47 -1.58
N ASN A 101 -2.78 6.47 -2.18
CA ASN A 101 -3.14 7.41 -3.24
C ASN A 101 -3.16 8.85 -2.75
N TYR A 102 -3.65 9.09 -1.53
CA TYR A 102 -3.60 10.42 -0.92
C TYR A 102 -2.16 10.90 -0.70
N LEU A 103 -1.27 10.03 -0.18
CA LEU A 103 0.15 10.36 0.00
C LEU A 103 0.84 10.66 -1.33
N ALA A 104 0.56 9.91 -2.39
CA ALA A 104 1.08 10.18 -3.73
C ALA A 104 0.70 11.58 -4.26
N GLY A 105 -0.50 12.06 -3.94
CA GLY A 105 -0.96 13.40 -4.33
C GLY A 105 -0.46 14.54 -3.44
N VAL A 106 -0.24 14.30 -2.15
CA VAL A 106 0.06 15.36 -1.16
C VAL A 106 1.53 15.52 -0.86
N LEU A 107 2.31 14.44 -0.88
CA LEU A 107 3.74 14.51 -0.60
C LEU A 107 4.47 15.32 -1.69
N LYS A 108 5.34 16.23 -1.23
CA LYS A 108 6.21 17.06 -2.07
C LYS A 108 7.65 16.81 -1.68
N ASN A 109 8.58 17.18 -2.55
CA ASN A 109 10.01 17.10 -2.27
C ASN A 109 10.36 17.81 -0.96
N ASP A 110 11.36 17.27 -0.26
CA ASP A 110 11.91 17.78 1.00
C ASP A 110 10.96 17.73 2.21
N MET A 111 9.77 17.15 2.06
CA MET A 111 8.88 16.87 3.20
C MET A 111 9.46 15.77 4.08
N THR A 112 9.30 15.95 5.40
CA THR A 112 9.62 14.93 6.40
C THR A 112 8.33 14.30 6.91
N VAL A 113 8.25 12.96 6.86
CA VAL A 113 7.12 12.16 7.30
C VAL A 113 7.55 11.30 8.48
N THR A 114 6.92 11.51 9.63
CA THR A 114 7.10 10.64 10.79
C THR A 114 6.23 9.39 10.64
N VAL A 115 6.84 8.22 10.77
CA VAL A 115 6.21 6.92 10.54
C VAL A 115 6.02 6.20 11.87
N GLY A 116 4.78 5.81 12.16
CA GLY A 116 4.45 4.99 13.32
C GLY A 116 4.64 3.49 13.06
N GLN A 117 4.22 2.68 14.02
CA GLN A 117 4.24 1.21 13.93
C GLN A 117 2.82 0.64 13.82
N GLY A 118 2.69 -0.58 13.31
CA GLY A 118 1.45 -1.38 13.37
C GLY A 118 0.89 -1.81 12.01
N ARG A 119 -0.11 -2.70 12.07
CA ARG A 119 -0.67 -3.41 10.91
C ARG A 119 -1.22 -2.48 9.81
N ASN A 120 -1.90 -1.41 10.20
CA ASN A 120 -2.53 -0.50 9.24
C ASN A 120 -1.48 0.36 8.51
N VAL A 121 -0.46 0.86 9.23
CA VAL A 121 0.62 1.64 8.62
C VAL A 121 1.50 0.75 7.74
N ALA A 122 1.78 -0.49 8.18
CA ALA A 122 2.46 -1.48 7.37
C ALA A 122 1.69 -1.82 6.09
N ALA A 123 0.36 -1.94 6.16
CA ALA A 123 -0.47 -2.18 4.98
C ALA A 123 -0.36 -1.03 3.95
N VAL A 124 -0.35 0.24 4.40
CA VAL A 124 -0.09 1.40 3.52
C VAL A 124 1.28 1.29 2.88
N ALA A 125 2.32 1.00 3.66
CA ALA A 125 3.68 0.88 3.15
C ALA A 125 3.88 -0.32 2.22
N ASN A 126 3.05 -1.36 2.32
CA ASN A 126 3.08 -2.56 1.47
C ASN A 126 2.15 -2.45 0.25
N HIS A 127 1.24 -1.49 0.23
CA HIS A 127 0.28 -1.33 -0.87
C HIS A 127 1.01 -1.09 -2.20
N VAL A 128 0.73 -1.94 -3.18
CA VAL A 128 1.27 -1.83 -4.55
C VAL A 128 0.43 -0.82 -5.32
N GLY A 129 1.09 0.10 -6.02
CA GLY A 129 0.44 1.17 -6.78
C GLY A 129 1.50 2.07 -7.43
N VAL A 130 1.04 3.11 -8.12
CA VAL A 130 1.92 4.08 -8.80
C VAL A 130 2.31 5.19 -7.84
N PHE A 131 3.60 5.28 -7.52
CA PHE A 131 4.15 6.32 -6.65
C PHE A 131 4.99 7.30 -7.46
N PRO A 132 4.73 8.62 -7.36
CA PRO A 132 5.62 9.60 -7.97
C PRO A 132 6.94 9.63 -7.21
N GLU A 133 8.04 9.90 -7.91
CA GLU A 133 9.31 10.18 -7.27
C GLU A 133 9.19 11.47 -6.46
N ARG A 134 9.39 11.36 -5.16
CA ARG A 134 9.35 12.44 -4.18
C ARG A 134 10.55 12.27 -3.26
N ASN A 135 11.47 13.25 -3.30
CA ASN A 135 12.65 13.25 -2.45
C ASN A 135 12.28 13.60 -0.99
N CYS A 136 11.49 12.74 -0.35
CA CYS A 136 10.98 12.88 1.01
C CYS A 136 11.88 12.15 2.01
N ARG A 137 11.85 12.58 3.27
CA ARG A 137 12.47 11.86 4.40
C ARG A 137 11.39 11.15 5.21
N PHE A 138 11.53 9.85 5.42
CA PHE A 138 10.67 9.04 6.28
C PHE A 138 11.42 8.71 7.57
N ILE A 139 10.96 9.23 8.70
CA ILE A 139 11.65 9.09 10.00
C ILE A 139 10.83 8.23 10.95
N CYS A 140 11.50 7.40 11.76
CA CYS A 140 10.82 6.59 12.76
C CYS A 140 10.25 7.47 13.88
N GLY A 141 8.93 7.41 14.11
CA GLY A 141 8.26 8.11 15.21
C GLY A 141 8.32 7.39 16.55
N ILE A 142 8.75 6.13 16.55
CA ILE A 142 8.86 5.29 17.73
C ILE A 142 10.12 4.42 17.63
N GLY A 143 10.74 4.14 18.77
CA GLY A 143 11.91 3.28 18.85
C GLY A 143 11.60 1.83 18.46
N GLY A 144 12.65 1.02 18.32
CA GLY A 144 12.50 -0.40 18.01
C GLY A 144 11.72 -1.15 19.09
N THR A 145 10.84 -2.06 18.68
CA THR A 145 10.15 -2.98 19.61
C THR A 145 10.72 -4.39 19.48
N LYS A 146 10.89 -5.11 20.59
CA LYS A 146 11.26 -6.54 20.58
C LYS A 146 10.03 -7.41 20.28
N ARG A 147 9.26 -7.10 19.24
CA ARG A 147 8.15 -7.95 18.80
C ARG A 147 8.65 -8.88 17.70
N ASP A 148 8.14 -10.10 17.69
CA ASP A 148 8.56 -11.17 16.78
C ASP A 148 8.25 -10.87 15.29
N ASN A 149 7.44 -9.85 15.02
CA ASN A 149 6.99 -9.51 13.68
C ASN A 149 7.63 -8.21 13.17
N GLN A 150 8.87 -8.30 12.68
CA GLN A 150 9.65 -7.17 12.14
C GLN A 150 8.93 -6.37 11.04
N LEU A 151 7.90 -6.96 10.42
CA LEU A 151 7.12 -6.35 9.33
C LEU A 151 6.23 -5.18 9.78
N ILE A 152 5.93 -5.05 11.08
CA ILE A 152 5.09 -3.96 11.61
C ILE A 152 5.89 -2.89 12.37
N ASP A 153 7.22 -3.01 12.40
CA ASP A 153 8.10 -2.05 13.05
C ASP A 153 8.22 -0.76 12.23
N ALA A 154 8.26 0.38 12.92
CA ALA A 154 8.32 1.70 12.27
C ALA A 154 9.52 1.84 11.33
N ASP A 155 10.64 1.22 11.66
CA ASP A 155 11.84 1.24 10.84
C ASP A 155 11.67 0.47 9.52
N HIS A 156 11.08 -0.73 9.56
CA HIS A 156 10.78 -1.51 8.36
C HIS A 156 9.81 -0.75 7.44
N ILE A 157 8.76 -0.18 8.03
CA ILE A 157 7.74 0.60 7.33
C ILE A 157 8.37 1.86 6.68
N SER A 158 9.23 2.59 7.42
CA SER A 158 9.93 3.78 6.92
C SER A 158 10.81 3.46 5.72
N ARG A 159 11.59 2.37 5.81
CA ARG A 159 12.44 1.89 4.71
C ARG A 159 11.65 1.47 3.48
N ASN A 160 10.44 0.94 3.66
CA ASN A 160 9.59 0.55 2.53
C ASN A 160 8.95 1.78 1.84
N LEU A 161 8.46 2.74 2.62
CA LEU A 161 7.94 4.01 2.08
C LEU A 161 9.04 4.79 1.34
N ALA A 162 10.24 4.89 1.91
CA ALA A 162 11.36 5.56 1.27
C ALA A 162 11.68 4.95 -0.11
N ARG A 163 11.70 3.61 -0.23
CA ARG A 163 11.90 2.92 -1.51
C ARG A 163 10.80 3.24 -2.53
N LYS A 164 9.53 3.32 -2.10
CA LYS A 164 8.39 3.60 -2.99
C LYS A 164 8.41 5.02 -3.55
N PHE A 165 8.80 5.99 -2.74
CA PHE A 165 8.85 7.39 -3.14
C PHE A 165 10.22 7.83 -3.69
N ASN A 166 11.20 6.93 -3.76
CA ASN A 166 12.60 7.27 -4.09
C ASN A 166 13.17 8.35 -3.16
N GLY A 167 12.88 8.22 -1.86
CA GLY A 167 13.31 9.12 -0.79
C GLY A 167 14.29 8.47 0.18
N PHE A 168 14.47 9.10 1.33
CA PHE A 168 15.37 8.66 2.39
C PHE A 168 14.60 8.13 3.61
N SER A 169 15.20 7.21 4.36
CA SER A 169 14.68 6.73 5.64
C SER A 169 15.69 6.94 6.76
N GLU A 170 15.22 7.39 7.93
CA GLU A 170 16.05 7.52 9.13
C GLU A 170 15.49 6.67 10.27
N THR A 171 16.37 5.85 10.84
CA THR A 171 16.08 4.94 11.93
C THR A 171 16.27 5.64 13.27
N LEU A 172 15.33 5.44 14.19
CA LEU A 172 15.53 5.84 15.58
C LEU A 172 16.30 4.73 16.32
N TYR A 173 17.58 4.96 16.60
CA TYR A 173 18.47 4.02 17.29
C TYR A 173 18.23 3.97 18.81
N ALA A 174 16.98 3.79 19.20
CA ALA A 174 16.57 3.64 20.59
C ALA A 174 15.43 2.61 20.69
N PRO A 175 15.29 1.89 21.81
CA PRO A 175 14.13 1.05 22.06
C PRO A 175 12.89 1.92 22.35
N ALA A 176 11.71 1.42 21.97
CA ALA A 176 10.44 2.08 22.32
C ALA A 176 10.18 2.08 23.83
N TYR A 177 10.66 1.04 24.53
CA TYR A 177 10.44 0.85 25.96
C TYR A 177 11.77 0.55 26.64
N VAL A 178 11.98 1.20 27.79
CA VAL A 178 13.11 0.93 28.69
C VAL A 178 12.55 0.48 30.03
N GLU A 179 13.22 -0.49 30.66
CA GLU A 179 12.78 -1.06 31.94
C GLU A 179 12.89 -0.06 33.10
N THR A 180 13.90 0.82 33.05
CA THR A 180 14.17 1.80 34.10
C THR A 180 14.21 3.20 33.52
N ARG A 181 13.54 4.14 34.19
CA ARG A 181 13.49 5.57 33.79
C ARG A 181 14.88 6.21 33.65
N SER A 182 15.87 5.77 34.42
CA SER A 182 17.25 6.25 34.33
C SER A 182 17.92 5.97 32.98
N CYS A 183 17.42 5.00 32.21
CA CYS A 183 17.96 4.65 30.89
C CYS A 183 17.43 5.53 29.75
N ALA A 184 16.34 6.28 29.94
CA ALA A 184 15.75 7.13 28.88
C ALA A 184 16.54 8.43 28.59
N PRO A 185 17.00 9.21 29.60
CA PRO A 185 17.71 10.47 29.36
C PRO A 185 18.98 10.39 28.50
N PRO A 186 19.84 9.35 28.61
CA PRO A 186 20.99 9.19 27.71
C PRO A 186 20.58 8.97 26.26
N LEU A 187 19.52 8.18 26.04
CA LEU A 187 19.02 7.84 24.69
C LEU A 187 18.41 9.05 23.99
N CYS A 188 17.67 9.90 24.73
CA CYS A 188 17.07 11.11 24.17
C CYS A 188 18.08 12.23 23.84
N LYS A 189 19.31 12.17 24.35
CA LYS A 189 20.36 13.18 24.07
C LYS A 189 21.18 12.87 22.82
N THR A 190 21.04 11.67 22.28
CA THR A 190 21.84 11.15 21.16
C THR A 190 20.99 11.01 19.88
N ALA A 191 19.70 11.35 19.94
CA ALA A 191 18.74 11.30 18.84
C ALA A 191 18.49 12.70 18.27
#